data_AF-A0A532DY84-F1
#
_entry.id   AF-A0A532DY84-F1
#
_cell.length_a   1.000
_cell.length_b   1.000
_cell.length_c   1.000
_cell.angle_alpha   90.00
_cell.angle_beta   90.00
_cell.angle_gamma   90.00
#
_symmetry.space_group_name_H-M   'P 1'
#
loop_
_entity.id
_entity.type
_entity.pdbx_description
1 polymer ?
#
loop_
_entity_poly.entity_id
_entity_poly.type
_entity_poly.pdbx_seq_one_letter_code
_entity_poly.pdbx_strand_id
1 'polypeptide(L)'
;IKASGDFHLLLASVAGNVILQRFMEELVARSSLVIALYGRSGISSCGHNEHTQILEALENGNAERASALMLHHIDHIEADLDLRVRSGPALRQALEF
;
A
#
# COMPACT_ATOMS: atom_id res chain seq x y z
N ILE A 1 -1.26 1.08 -8.20
CA ILE A 1 -1.91 1.17 -6.87
C ILE A 1 -3.04 0.13 -6.73
N LYS A 2 -4.04 0.09 -7.63
CA LYS A 2 -5.18 -0.88 -7.55
C LYS A 2 -4.75 -2.34 -7.30
N ALA A 3 -3.80 -2.86 -8.08
CA ALA A 3 -3.32 -4.24 -7.95
C ALA A 3 -2.66 -4.56 -6.58
N SER A 4 -2.05 -3.57 -5.93
CA SER A 4 -1.50 -3.72 -4.57
C SER A 4 -2.60 -3.80 -3.53
N GLY A 5 -3.64 -2.97 -3.67
CA GLY A 5 -4.81 -3.00 -2.78
C GLY A 5 -5.54 -4.33 -2.86
N ASP A 6 -5.77 -4.84 -4.07
CA ASP A 6 -6.43 -6.13 -4.31
C ASP A 6 -5.65 -7.30 -3.66
N PHE A 7 -4.31 -7.24 -3.68
CA PHE A 7 -3.45 -8.22 -3.00
C PHE A 7 -3.68 -8.24 -1.47
N HIS A 8 -3.63 -7.08 -0.81
CA HIS A 8 -3.87 -7.02 0.64
C HIS A 8 -5.28 -7.46 1.03
N LEU A 9 -6.29 -7.10 0.23
CA LEU A 9 -7.67 -7.53 0.45
C LEU A 9 -7.85 -9.04 0.28
N LEU A 10 -7.16 -9.65 -0.68
CA LEU A 10 -7.16 -11.09 -0.86
C LEU A 10 -6.51 -11.81 0.33
N LEU A 11 -5.38 -11.31 0.85
CA LEU A 11 -4.77 -11.89 2.05
C LEU A 11 -5.70 -11.83 3.26
N ALA A 12 -6.40 -10.71 3.45
CA ALA A 12 -7.34 -10.55 4.55
C ALA A 12 -8.57 -11.47 4.41
N SER A 13 -9.05 -11.70 3.19
CA SER A 13 -10.18 -12.61 2.95
C SER A 13 -9.78 -14.08 3.17
N VAL A 14 -8.58 -14.48 2.75
CA VAL A 14 -8.03 -15.83 2.98
C VAL A 14 -7.78 -16.09 4.46
N ALA A 15 -7.40 -15.07 5.24
CA ALA A 15 -7.26 -15.19 6.70
C ALA A 15 -8.59 -15.47 7.43
N GLY A 16 -9.74 -15.32 6.76
CA GLY A 16 -11.06 -15.66 7.32
C GLY A 16 -11.56 -14.74 8.43
N ASN A 17 -10.89 -13.61 8.68
CA ASN A 17 -11.24 -12.67 9.73
C ASN A 17 -11.96 -11.45 9.16
N VAL A 18 -13.29 -11.44 9.29
CA VAL A 18 -14.17 -10.39 8.75
C VAL A 18 -13.86 -9.00 9.32
N ILE A 19 -13.41 -8.92 10.58
CA ILE A 19 -13.03 -7.64 11.20
C ILE A 19 -11.76 -7.12 10.55
N LEU A 20 -10.76 -7.98 10.38
CA LEU A 20 -9.49 -7.64 9.72
C LEU A 20 -9.71 -7.22 8.26
N GLN A 21 -10.61 -7.91 7.55
CA GLN A 21 -10.95 -7.55 6.18
C GLN A 21 -11.54 -6.15 6.07
N ARG A 22 -12.52 -5.80 6.89
CA ARG A 22 -13.09 -4.44 6.92
C ARG A 22 -12.04 -3.39 7.26
N PHE A 23 -11.16 -3.69 8.21
CA PHE A 23 -10.05 -2.82 8.56
C PHE A 23 -9.09 -2.62 7.38
N MET A 24 -8.80 -3.67 6.60
CA MET A 24 -7.97 -3.56 5.39
C MET A 24 -8.62 -2.73 4.30
N GLU A 25 -9.93 -2.86 4.07
CA GLU A 25 -10.64 -2.03 3.10
C GLU A 25 -10.44 -0.53 3.39
N GLU A 26 -10.59 -0.13 4.65
CA GLU A 26 -10.37 1.25 5.05
C GLU A 26 -8.89 1.68 4.99
N LEU A 27 -7.95 0.81 5.38
CA LEU A 27 -6.52 1.12 5.32
C LEU A 27 -6.03 1.27 3.89
N VAL A 28 -6.41 0.35 3.00
CA VAL A 28 -6.04 0.39 1.57
C VAL A 28 -6.59 1.64 0.90
N ALA A 29 -7.82 2.04 1.21
CA ALA A 29 -8.40 3.27 0.66
C ALA A 29 -7.63 4.52 1.13
N ARG A 30 -7.32 4.62 2.43
CA ARG A 30 -6.59 5.75 3.01
C ARG A 30 -5.15 5.83 2.50
N SER A 31 -4.43 4.71 2.48
CA SER A 31 -3.05 4.65 2.00
C SER A 31 -2.95 4.96 0.51
N SER A 32 -3.90 4.49 -0.30
CA SER A 32 -3.97 4.83 -1.73
C SER A 32 -4.07 6.34 -1.97
N LEU A 33 -4.88 7.04 -1.17
CA LEU A 33 -5.00 8.50 -1.25
C LEU A 33 -3.70 9.19 -0.82
N VAL A 34 -3.08 8.74 0.27
CA VAL A 34 -1.79 9.27 0.75
C VAL A 34 -0.71 9.11 -0.31
N ILE A 35 -0.57 7.92 -0.90
CA ILE A 35 0.39 7.64 -1.97
C ILE A 35 0.12 8.52 -3.19
N ALA A 36 -1.15 8.70 -3.57
CA ALA A 36 -1.51 9.54 -4.72
C ALA A 36 -1.18 11.03 -4.50
N LEU A 37 -1.31 11.53 -3.26
CA LEU A 37 -1.06 12.94 -2.93
C LEU A 37 0.42 13.24 -2.67
N TYR A 38 1.16 12.30 -2.09
CA TYR A 38 2.50 12.54 -1.54
C TYR A 38 3.60 11.66 -2.13
N GLY A 39 3.29 10.69 -3.00
CA GLY A 39 4.30 9.87 -3.67
C GLY A 39 5.17 10.71 -4.61
N ARG A 40 6.50 10.66 -4.44
CA ARG A 40 7.45 11.40 -5.32
C ARG A 40 7.62 10.74 -6.67
N SER A 41 7.62 9.42 -6.66
CA SER A 41 7.94 8.63 -7.83
C SER A 41 6.61 8.20 -8.44
N GLY A 42 6.40 8.45 -9.73
CA GLY A 42 5.30 7.83 -10.50
C GLY A 42 5.39 6.30 -10.57
N ILE A 43 6.21 5.69 -9.72
CA ILE A 43 6.38 4.26 -9.51
C ILE A 43 5.17 3.77 -8.73
N SER A 44 4.02 3.76 -9.41
CA SER A 44 2.88 2.90 -9.11
C SER A 44 3.20 1.44 -9.48
N SER A 45 4.40 1.00 -9.14
CA SER A 45 4.84 -0.38 -9.18
C SER A 45 5.32 -0.66 -7.77
N CYS A 46 4.38 -0.75 -6.79
CA CYS A 46 4.65 -1.48 -5.54
C CYS A 46 5.44 -2.71 -5.97
N GLY A 47 6.72 -2.76 -5.57
CA GLY A 47 7.75 -3.45 -6.34
C GLY A 47 7.23 -4.82 -6.71
N HIS A 48 7.04 -5.08 -8.01
CA HIS A 48 6.49 -6.37 -8.47
C HIS A 48 7.24 -7.54 -7.81
N ASN A 49 8.53 -7.32 -7.51
CA ASN A 49 9.42 -8.19 -6.77
C ASN A 49 9.04 -8.41 -5.28
N GLU A 50 8.56 -7.41 -4.55
CA GLU A 50 8.26 -7.52 -3.12
C GLU A 50 7.01 -8.36 -2.86
N HIS A 51 5.93 -8.12 -3.62
CA HIS A 51 4.73 -8.95 -3.51
C HIS A 51 5.00 -10.40 -3.91
N THR A 52 5.83 -10.64 -4.91
CA THR A 52 6.27 -12.00 -5.27
C THR A 52 7.01 -12.66 -4.11
N GLN A 53 7.95 -11.97 -3.47
CA GLN A 53 8.67 -12.53 -2.31
C GLN A 53 7.75 -12.81 -1.11
N ILE A 54 6.76 -11.94 -0.87
CA ILE A 54 5.74 -12.18 0.18
C ILE A 54 4.93 -13.43 -0.17
N LEU A 55 4.49 -13.56 -1.42
CA LEU A 55 3.73 -14.72 -1.88
C LEU A 55 4.54 -16.02 -1.74
N GLU A 56 5.80 -16.02 -2.18
CA GLU A 56 6.70 -17.17 -2.01
C GLU A 56 6.87 -17.56 -0.54
N ALA A 57 7.00 -16.58 0.37
CA ALA A 57 7.10 -16.87 1.81
C ALA A 57 5.80 -17.48 2.36
N LEU A 58 4.64 -17.02 1.89
CA LEU A 58 3.33 -17.58 2.25
C LEU A 58 3.15 -19.01 1.71
N GLU A 59 3.50 -19.27 0.45
CA GLU A 59 3.44 -20.60 -0.17
C GLU A 59 4.31 -21.63 0.57
N ASN A 60 5.47 -21.18 1.07
CA ASN A 60 6.36 -22.02 1.89
C ASN A 60 5.93 -22.13 3.36
N GLY A 61 4.79 -21.55 3.75
CA GLY A 61 4.29 -21.56 5.14
C GLY A 61 5.15 -20.76 6.12
N ASN A 62 6.04 -19.88 5.64
CA ASN A 62 6.94 -19.11 6.46
C ASN A 62 6.31 -17.76 6.85
N ALA A 63 5.42 -17.80 7.83
CA ALA A 63 4.69 -16.63 8.32
C ALA A 63 5.61 -15.52 8.86
N GLU A 64 6.72 -15.87 9.53
CA GLU A 64 7.69 -14.90 10.05
C GLU A 64 8.34 -14.11 8.91
N ARG A 65 8.81 -14.81 7.87
CA ARG A 65 9.41 -14.17 6.69
C ARG A 65 8.40 -13.33 5.93
N ALA A 66 7.18 -13.84 5.73
CA ALA A 66 6.11 -13.08 5.06
C ALA A 66 5.81 -11.77 5.81
N SER A 67 5.77 -11.82 7.15
CA SER A 67 5.53 -10.65 7.99
C SER A 67 6.68 -9.64 7.90
N ALA A 68 7.93 -10.11 7.95
CA ALA A 68 9.10 -9.25 7.81
C ALA A 68 9.15 -8.55 6.45
N LEU A 69 8.82 -9.28 5.37
CA LEU A 69 8.74 -8.73 4.02
C LEU A 69 7.60 -7.70 3.88
N MET A 70 6.47 -7.92 4.53
CA MET A 70 5.35 -6.96 4.54
C MET A 70 5.74 -5.66 5.25
N LEU A 71 6.46 -5.72 6.37
CA LEU A 71 6.95 -4.53 7.07
C LEU A 71 7.93 -3.75 6.19
N HIS A 72 8.91 -4.44 5.60
CA HIS A 72 9.86 -3.83 4.68
C HIS A 72 9.17 -3.17 3.47
N HIS A 73 8.14 -3.80 2.92
CA HIS A 73 7.32 -3.22 1.86
C HIS A 73 6.65 -1.90 2.28
N ILE A 74 6.13 -1.83 3.52
CA ILE A 74 5.55 -0.59 4.06
C ILE A 74 6.62 0.48 4.27
N ASP A 75 7.78 0.12 4.82
CA ASP A 75 8.90 1.04 5.02
C ASP A 75 9.37 1.67 3.69
N HIS A 76 9.41 0.87 2.62
CA HIS A 76 9.72 1.35 1.28
C HIS A 76 8.67 2.32 0.73
N ILE A 77 7.38 2.05 0.96
CA ILE A 77 6.31 2.99 0.59
C ILE A 77 6.51 4.31 1.35
N GLU A 78 6.68 4.26 2.68
CA GLU A 78 6.86 5.46 3.51
C GLU A 78 8.09 6.27 3.09
N ALA A 79 9.19 5.58 2.76
CA ALA A 79 10.42 6.23 2.30
C ALA A 79 10.23 6.95 0.95
N ASP A 80 9.28 6.54 0.09
CA ASP A 80 8.98 7.24 -1.17
C ASP A 80 8.03 8.44 -0.99
N LEU A 81 7.32 8.53 0.14
CA LEU A 81 6.45 9.66 0.44
C LEU A 81 7.26 10.93 0.72
N ASP A 82 6.84 12.03 0.10
CA ASP A 82 7.31 13.37 0.43
C ASP A 82 6.23 14.14 1.19
N LEU A 83 6.25 13.92 2.50
CA LEU A 83 5.35 14.59 3.45
C LEU A 83 5.78 16.03 3.77
N ARG A 84 6.83 16.56 3.12
CA ARG A 84 7.17 17.98 3.23
C ARG A 84 5.98 18.74 2.64
N VAL A 85 5.18 19.32 3.53
CA VAL A 85 3.98 20.11 3.21
C VAL A 85 4.27 21.00 2.01
N ARG A 86 3.81 20.60 0.83
CA ARG A 86 3.73 21.54 -0.27
C ARG A 86 2.61 22.48 0.12
N SER A 87 2.96 23.71 0.48
CA SER A 87 2.09 24.86 0.28
C SER A 87 1.90 25.05 -1.24
N GLY A 88 1.30 24.06 -1.90
CA GLY A 88 0.80 24.15 -3.26
C GLY A 88 -0.57 24.80 -3.21
N PRO A 89 -0.98 25.50 -4.28
CA PRO A 89 -2.20 26.29 -4.26
C PRO A 89 -3.39 25.41 -3.86
N ALA A 90 -4.29 25.98 -3.05
CA ALA A 90 -5.46 25.30 -2.54
C ALA A 90 -6.17 24.52 -3.66
N LEU A 91 -6.73 23.35 -3.33
CA LEU A 91 -7.50 22.46 -4.23
C LEU A 91 -8.52 23.20 -5.13
N ARG A 92 -8.94 24.41 -4.71
CA ARG A 92 -9.74 25.36 -5.49
C ARG A 92 -9.10 25.81 -6.81
N GLN A 93 -7.78 26.02 -6.88
CA GLN A 93 -7.08 26.40 -8.11
C GLN A 93 -6.88 25.24 -9.09
N ALA A 94 -6.92 23.99 -8.63
CA ALA A 94 -6.84 22.82 -9.50
C ALA A 94 -8.18 22.48 -10.18
N LEU A 95 -9.28 23.09 -9.72
CA LEU A 95 -10.64 22.85 -10.21
C LEU A 95 -11.24 24.04 -10.96
N GLU A 96 -10.52 25.16 -11.07
CA GLU A 96 -10.88 26.28 -11.95
C GLU A 96 -10.28 26.02 -13.34
N PHE A 97 -11.07 25.35 -14.20
CA PHE A 97 -10.97 25.44 -15.65
C PHE A 97 -11.90 26.53 -16.18
#